data_AF-A0A811V752-F1
#
_entry.id   AF-A0A811V752-F1
#
_cell.length_a   1.000
_cell.length_b   1.000
_cell.length_c   1.000
_cell.angle_alpha   90.00
_cell.angle_beta   90.00
_cell.angle_gamma   90.00
#
_symmetry.space_group_name_H-M   'P 1'
#
loop_
_entity.id
_entity.type
_entity.pdbx_description
1 polymer ?
#
loop_
_entity_poly.entity_id
_entity_poly.type
_entity_poly.pdbx_seq_one_letter_code
_entity_poly.pdbx_strand_id
1 'polypeptide(L)'
;MARAPHDPTRVIVMQIFQALLDRHQNEKVLSHVTIKAYPALSQEPPSRSDIIFTHKYGANIMQALIDSMALSNRAESLVSSYNTAALLIVEMACGETVQEFLLFILGIQQVALTADLELEAVHKCNLHCIAIALMSLISRVTGVNNLLEYTQKIIDARKEDAPYFLPPLLDPKKTTSTKINLCLPHLTIDKIALAESLQNAGMDSNRLQTGTPYALNQTDNPAHRHSWVDTVSNPQLPQRNSSADLTAYNADGDSVTSSPGVSKKMLAPEYNFEAMKRALAEPSEAMKREQREKQLQIVRTFREGDFEDLVRRTEPKHDLIQNRLNDLFNSLAVERQITQSDNKTQQLQAEKPIYETNFPELFYY
;
A
#
# COMPACT_ATOMS: atom_id res chain seq x y z
N MET A 1 -4.26 -3.99 -2.64
CA MET A 1 -4.16 -5.46 -2.52
C MET A 1 -3.18 -5.90 -1.43
N ALA A 2 -1.97 -5.33 -1.30
CA ALA A 2 -1.10 -5.56 -0.13
C ALA A 2 -1.69 -5.04 1.21
N ARG A 3 -2.77 -4.24 1.16
CA ARG A 3 -3.57 -3.81 2.31
C ARG A 3 -4.76 -4.73 2.64
N ALA A 4 -4.85 -5.91 2.02
CA ALA A 4 -5.95 -6.83 2.31
C ALA A 4 -5.95 -7.22 3.80
N PRO A 5 -7.12 -7.35 4.46
CA PRO A 5 -7.19 -7.64 5.89
C PRO A 5 -6.64 -9.04 6.21
N HIS A 6 -6.86 -10.00 5.30
CA HIS A 6 -6.44 -11.38 5.48
C HIS A 6 -4.97 -11.60 5.08
N ASP A 7 -4.18 -12.09 6.02
CA ASP A 7 -2.72 -12.21 5.90
C ASP A 7 -2.27 -13.16 4.77
N PRO A 8 -2.79 -14.40 4.65
CA PRO A 8 -2.49 -15.27 3.50
C PRO A 8 -2.80 -14.64 2.14
N THR A 9 -3.84 -13.80 2.05
CA THR A 9 -4.20 -13.12 0.81
C THR A 9 -3.14 -12.09 0.42
N ARG A 10 -2.56 -11.36 1.40
CA ARG A 10 -1.44 -10.44 1.14
C ARG A 10 -0.23 -11.18 0.61
N VAL A 11 0.13 -12.31 1.23
CA VAL A 11 1.26 -13.15 0.81
C VAL A 11 1.08 -13.65 -0.63
N ILE A 12 -0.10 -14.17 -0.98
CA ILE A 12 -0.38 -14.64 -2.35
C ILE A 12 -0.26 -13.49 -3.36
N VAL A 13 -0.83 -12.32 -3.06
CA VAL A 13 -0.72 -11.14 -3.93
C VAL A 13 0.73 -10.73 -4.13
N MET A 14 1.53 -10.75 -3.07
CA MET A 14 2.96 -10.45 -3.14
C MET A 14 3.70 -11.47 -4.00
N GLN A 15 3.41 -12.76 -3.86
CA GLN A 15 4.01 -13.82 -4.69
C GLN A 15 3.64 -13.68 -6.18
N ILE A 16 2.39 -13.35 -6.48
CA ILE A 16 1.98 -13.05 -7.87
C ILE A 16 2.79 -11.86 -8.40
N PHE A 17 2.93 -10.80 -7.60
CA PHE A 17 3.67 -9.63 -8.02
C PHE A 17 5.18 -9.89 -8.16
N GLN A 18 5.76 -10.71 -7.27
CA GLN A 18 7.14 -11.19 -7.37
C GLN A 18 7.37 -11.91 -8.69
N ALA A 19 6.47 -12.83 -9.08
CA ALA A 19 6.57 -13.55 -10.35
C ALA A 19 6.46 -12.63 -11.59
N LEU A 20 5.77 -11.49 -11.48
CA LEU A 20 5.69 -10.49 -12.55
C LEU A 20 6.95 -9.59 -12.60
N LEU A 21 7.57 -9.32 -11.46
CA LEU A 21 8.78 -8.52 -11.37
C LEU A 21 10.05 -9.30 -11.74
N ASP A 22 10.13 -10.58 -11.37
CA ASP A 22 11.37 -11.37 -11.41
C ASP A 22 11.73 -11.87 -12.82
N ARG A 23 12.16 -10.93 -13.68
CA ARG A 23 12.54 -11.22 -15.07
C ARG A 23 13.84 -12.01 -15.17
N HIS A 24 14.74 -11.80 -14.21
CA HIS A 24 16.07 -12.42 -14.21
C HIS A 24 16.19 -13.64 -13.27
N GLN A 25 15.08 -14.13 -12.72
CA GLN A 25 15.02 -15.32 -11.85
C GLN A 25 15.85 -15.20 -10.55
N ASN A 26 15.88 -13.99 -9.98
CA ASN A 26 16.54 -13.63 -8.74
C ASN A 26 15.78 -14.08 -7.48
N GLU A 27 14.52 -14.52 -7.57
CA GLU A 27 13.73 -14.96 -6.40
C GLU A 27 14.48 -16.00 -5.56
N LYS A 28 15.16 -16.95 -6.20
CA LYS A 28 15.95 -18.00 -5.51
C LYS A 28 17.08 -17.41 -4.67
N VAL A 29 17.67 -16.32 -5.15
CA VAL A 29 18.80 -15.63 -4.52
C VAL A 29 18.31 -14.70 -3.40
N LEU A 30 17.16 -14.05 -3.59
CA LEU A 30 16.56 -13.06 -2.68
C LEU A 30 15.56 -13.66 -1.67
N SER A 31 15.49 -14.99 -1.57
CA SER A 31 14.47 -15.71 -0.79
C SER A 31 14.53 -15.48 0.73
N HIS A 32 15.60 -14.87 1.24
CA HIS A 32 15.84 -14.67 2.66
C HIS A 32 16.34 -13.26 2.96
N VAL A 33 15.85 -12.69 4.06
CA VAL A 33 16.37 -11.42 4.59
C VAL A 33 17.82 -11.62 5.02
N THR A 34 18.76 -10.98 4.33
CA THR A 34 20.19 -11.06 4.65
C THR A 34 20.94 -9.79 4.28
N ILE A 35 22.09 -9.60 4.92
CA ILE A 35 23.10 -8.56 4.61
C ILE A 35 24.31 -9.14 3.86
N LYS A 36 24.31 -10.46 3.61
CA LYS A 36 25.39 -11.12 2.86
C LYS A 36 25.33 -10.70 1.39
N ALA A 37 26.48 -10.74 0.73
CA ALA A 37 26.56 -10.50 -0.71
C ALA A 37 25.77 -11.58 -1.48
N TYR A 38 25.21 -11.18 -2.61
CA TYR A 38 24.51 -12.05 -3.56
C TYR A 38 25.39 -12.28 -4.78
N PRO A 39 26.34 -13.23 -4.75
CA PRO A 39 27.28 -13.44 -5.85
C PRO A 39 26.62 -13.92 -7.14
N ALA A 40 25.44 -14.55 -7.03
CA ALA A 40 24.66 -15.06 -8.16
C ALA A 40 23.51 -14.13 -8.56
N LEU A 41 23.51 -12.87 -8.09
CA LEU A 41 22.49 -11.90 -8.48
C LEU A 41 22.66 -11.54 -9.95
N SER A 42 21.61 -11.72 -10.74
CA SER A 42 21.56 -11.28 -12.12
C SER A 42 20.95 -9.88 -12.18
N GLN A 43 21.68 -8.92 -12.75
CA GLN A 43 21.23 -7.54 -12.83
C GLN A 43 21.36 -7.02 -14.26
N GLU A 44 20.27 -6.44 -14.76
CA GLU A 44 20.27 -5.60 -15.96
C GLU A 44 19.82 -4.18 -15.57
N PRO A 45 20.32 -3.12 -16.23
CA PRO A 45 19.80 -1.78 -16.04
C PRO A 45 18.30 -1.71 -16.34
N PRO A 46 17.49 -0.99 -15.54
CA PRO A 46 16.06 -0.89 -15.79
C PRO A 46 15.78 -0.20 -17.13
N SER A 47 14.76 -0.68 -17.83
CA SER A 47 14.30 -0.07 -19.08
C SER A 47 13.67 1.29 -18.85
N ARG A 48 13.52 2.10 -19.91
CA ARG A 48 12.79 3.37 -19.82
C ARG A 48 11.34 3.17 -19.31
N SER A 49 10.69 2.08 -19.70
CA SER A 49 9.36 1.72 -19.18
C SER A 49 9.36 1.43 -17.69
N ASP A 50 10.42 0.81 -17.16
CA ASP A 50 10.57 0.50 -15.74
C ASP A 50 10.76 1.78 -14.91
N ILE A 51 11.56 2.72 -15.42
CA ILE A 51 11.77 4.02 -14.80
C ILE A 51 10.44 4.79 -14.75
N ILE A 52 9.71 4.87 -15.86
CA ILE A 52 8.38 5.51 -15.91
C ILE A 52 7.39 4.82 -14.97
N PHE A 53 7.38 3.48 -14.94
CA PHE A 53 6.53 2.71 -14.04
C PHE A 53 6.83 3.04 -12.58
N THR A 54 8.11 3.11 -12.22
CA THR A 54 8.56 3.45 -10.86
C THR A 54 8.15 4.86 -10.48
N HIS A 55 8.32 5.85 -11.36
CA HIS A 55 7.85 7.21 -11.09
C HIS A 55 6.32 7.32 -10.96
N LYS A 56 5.57 6.52 -11.73
CA LYS A 56 4.11 6.62 -11.74
C LYS A 56 3.44 5.84 -10.60
N TYR A 57 3.97 4.67 -10.26
CA TYR A 57 3.31 3.73 -9.34
C TYR A 57 4.19 3.30 -8.17
N GLY A 58 5.51 3.56 -8.21
CA GLY A 58 6.46 3.11 -7.20
C GLY A 58 6.11 3.59 -5.80
N ALA A 59 5.71 4.87 -5.65
CA ALA A 59 5.27 5.42 -4.37
C ALA A 59 4.12 4.62 -3.75
N ASN A 60 3.09 4.29 -4.54
CA ASN A 60 1.93 3.53 -4.08
C ASN A 60 2.31 2.08 -3.71
N ILE A 61 3.20 1.46 -4.49
CA ILE A 61 3.68 0.10 -4.22
C ILE A 61 4.49 0.07 -2.93
N MET A 62 5.49 0.94 -2.79
CA MET A 62 6.35 1.05 -1.62
C MET A 62 5.56 1.37 -0.36
N GLN A 63 4.57 2.27 -0.45
CA GLN A 63 3.65 2.54 0.64
C GLN A 63 2.84 1.31 1.04
N ALA A 64 2.28 0.58 0.07
CA ALA A 64 1.51 -0.61 0.35
C ALA A 64 2.35 -1.74 0.97
N LEU A 65 3.66 -1.79 0.67
CA LEU A 65 4.60 -2.70 1.34
C LEU A 65 4.85 -2.30 2.79
N ILE A 66 5.05 -1.01 3.09
CA ILE A 66 5.16 -0.52 4.47
C ILE A 66 3.90 -0.85 5.28
N ASP A 67 2.72 -0.57 4.71
CA ASP A 67 1.45 -0.85 5.40
C ASP A 67 1.31 -2.36 5.67
N SER A 68 1.70 -3.22 4.73
CA SER A 68 1.68 -4.67 4.94
C SER A 68 2.63 -5.11 6.06
N MET A 69 3.84 -4.54 6.11
CA MET A 69 4.81 -4.84 7.17
C MET A 69 4.31 -4.39 8.55
N ALA A 70 3.63 -3.25 8.64
CA ALA A 70 3.05 -2.76 9.89
C ALA A 70 1.83 -3.58 10.36
N LEU A 71 1.05 -4.15 9.45
CA LEU A 71 -0.16 -4.92 9.76
C LEU A 71 0.10 -6.35 10.25
N SER A 72 1.29 -6.93 9.99
CA SER A 72 1.57 -8.33 10.29
C SER A 72 2.95 -8.53 10.88
N ASN A 73 3.00 -9.09 12.09
CA ASN A 73 4.24 -9.52 12.72
C ASN A 73 4.67 -10.95 12.36
N ARG A 74 3.92 -11.63 11.47
CA ARG A 74 4.26 -12.99 11.03
C ARG A 74 5.50 -12.96 10.15
N ALA A 75 6.44 -13.87 10.44
CA ALA A 75 7.69 -13.98 9.70
C ALA A 75 7.45 -14.21 8.19
N GLU A 76 6.49 -15.04 7.82
CA GLU A 76 6.13 -15.33 6.41
C GLU A 76 5.72 -14.04 5.66
N SER A 77 4.90 -13.21 6.29
CA SER A 77 4.40 -11.96 5.71
C SER A 77 5.48 -10.91 5.59
N LEU A 78 6.36 -10.83 6.59
CA LEU A 78 7.53 -9.96 6.58
C LEU A 78 8.54 -10.38 5.51
N VAL A 79 8.84 -11.68 5.38
CA VAL A 79 9.69 -12.22 4.32
C VAL A 79 9.07 -11.97 2.96
N SER A 80 7.78 -12.20 2.78
CA SER A 80 7.11 -11.94 1.50
C SER A 80 7.17 -10.44 1.12
N SER A 81 6.96 -9.54 2.09
CA SER A 81 7.08 -8.09 1.88
C SER A 81 8.51 -7.69 1.52
N TYR A 82 9.50 -8.27 2.20
CA TYR A 82 10.92 -8.07 1.90
C TYR A 82 11.28 -8.57 0.51
N ASN A 83 10.89 -9.79 0.12
CA ASN A 83 11.21 -10.36 -1.18
C ASN A 83 10.64 -9.50 -2.32
N THR A 84 9.41 -9.01 -2.17
CA THR A 84 8.81 -8.07 -3.13
C THR A 84 9.60 -6.76 -3.20
N ALA A 85 9.99 -6.19 -2.06
CA ALA A 85 10.81 -4.97 -2.01
C ALA A 85 12.20 -5.18 -2.64
N ALA A 86 12.82 -6.33 -2.38
CA ALA A 86 14.14 -6.70 -2.87
C ALA A 86 14.12 -6.86 -4.39
N LEU A 87 13.13 -7.56 -4.94
CA LEU A 87 12.94 -7.67 -6.39
C LEU A 87 12.66 -6.31 -7.02
N LEU A 88 11.85 -5.45 -6.39
CA LEU A 88 11.60 -4.10 -6.88
C LEU A 88 12.91 -3.30 -6.96
N ILE A 89 13.78 -3.39 -5.96
CA ILE A 89 15.10 -2.73 -5.98
C ILE A 89 15.96 -3.31 -7.11
N VAL A 90 16.10 -4.64 -7.21
CA VAL A 90 17.00 -5.28 -8.17
C VAL A 90 16.57 -5.02 -9.62
N GLU A 91 15.27 -4.98 -9.88
CA GLU A 91 14.72 -4.86 -11.22
C GLU A 91 14.50 -3.40 -11.67
N MET A 92 14.39 -2.44 -10.73
CA MET A 92 13.96 -1.07 -11.03
C MET A 92 14.86 0.04 -10.49
N ALA A 93 15.79 -0.25 -9.56
CA ALA A 93 16.64 0.80 -8.99
C ALA A 93 17.73 1.23 -9.97
N CYS A 94 17.83 2.54 -10.20
CA CYS A 94 18.89 3.18 -10.97
C CYS A 94 19.16 4.59 -10.41
N GLY A 95 20.04 5.34 -11.06
CA GLY A 95 20.39 6.69 -10.62
C GLY A 95 19.21 7.67 -10.55
N GLU A 96 18.17 7.47 -11.36
CA GLU A 96 16.97 8.33 -11.36
C GLU A 96 15.98 7.98 -10.22
N THR A 97 15.97 6.72 -9.80
CA THR A 97 14.97 6.18 -8.84
C THR A 97 15.53 5.88 -7.45
N VAL A 98 16.86 5.88 -7.29
CA VAL A 98 17.55 5.53 -6.02
C VAL A 98 17.03 6.33 -4.83
N GLN A 99 16.79 7.64 -5.00
CA GLN A 99 16.33 8.52 -3.92
C GLN A 99 14.96 8.09 -3.37
N GLU A 100 14.06 7.58 -4.23
CA GLU A 100 12.74 7.09 -3.80
C GLU A 100 12.84 5.81 -2.96
N PHE A 101 13.72 4.88 -3.36
CA PHE A 101 13.94 3.66 -2.60
C PHE A 101 14.63 3.94 -1.25
N LEU A 102 15.54 4.92 -1.18
CA LEU A 102 16.15 5.34 0.08
C LEU A 102 15.11 5.94 1.05
N LEU A 103 14.20 6.79 0.54
CA LEU A 103 13.08 7.30 1.33
C LEU A 103 12.13 6.19 1.78
N PHE A 104 11.94 5.14 0.98
CA PHE A 104 11.15 3.97 1.35
C PHE A 104 11.80 3.15 2.46
N ILE A 105 13.11 2.90 2.37
CA ILE A 105 13.87 2.20 3.42
C ILE A 105 13.82 2.99 4.73
N LEU A 106 13.99 4.32 4.67
CA LEU A 106 13.80 5.20 5.82
C LEU A 106 12.38 5.13 6.37
N GLY A 107 11.37 4.97 5.51
CA GLY A 107 9.98 4.79 5.91
C GLY A 107 9.74 3.50 6.72
N ILE A 108 10.34 2.38 6.31
CA ILE A 108 10.31 1.12 7.07
C ILE A 108 10.93 1.33 8.46
N GLN A 109 12.09 1.99 8.52
CA GLN A 109 12.73 2.32 9.79
C GLN A 109 11.86 3.25 10.64
N GLN A 110 11.20 4.23 10.04
CA GLN A 110 10.32 5.15 10.75
C GLN A 110 9.17 4.42 11.44
N VAL A 111 8.56 3.42 10.79
CA VAL A 111 7.53 2.58 11.42
C VAL A 111 8.06 1.87 12.66
N ALA A 112 9.30 1.38 12.63
CA ALA A 112 9.93 0.75 13.80
C ALA A 112 10.15 1.72 14.95
N LEU A 113 10.47 2.98 14.65
CA LEU A 113 10.78 4.02 15.62
C LEU A 113 9.53 4.73 16.18
N THR A 114 8.40 4.68 15.50
CA THR A 114 7.16 5.34 15.94
C THR A 114 6.71 4.77 17.29
N ALA A 115 6.65 5.65 18.29
CA ALA A 115 6.26 5.29 19.66
C ALA A 115 4.75 4.98 19.76
N ASP A 116 3.91 5.70 19.02
CA ASP A 116 2.45 5.58 19.05
C ASP A 116 1.93 4.27 18.42
N LEU A 117 2.79 3.55 17.68
CA LEU A 117 2.47 2.23 17.17
C LEU A 117 2.76 1.20 18.27
N GLU A 118 1.71 0.56 18.78
CA GLU A 118 1.75 -0.55 19.76
C GLU A 118 2.35 -1.84 19.16
N LEU A 119 3.51 -1.73 18.50
CA LEU A 119 4.24 -2.84 17.92
C LEU A 119 5.16 -3.47 18.98
N GLU A 120 5.15 -4.80 19.04
CA GLU A 120 6.06 -5.56 19.89
C GLU A 120 7.54 -5.25 19.57
N ALA A 121 8.40 -5.29 20.59
CA ALA A 121 9.82 -4.99 20.44
C ALA A 121 10.52 -5.88 19.39
N VAL A 122 10.14 -7.16 19.33
CA VAL A 122 10.66 -8.12 18.33
C VAL A 122 10.26 -7.70 16.91
N HIS A 123 9.03 -7.22 16.74
CA HIS A 123 8.57 -6.73 15.45
C HIS A 123 9.33 -5.47 15.01
N LYS A 124 9.53 -4.51 15.93
CA LYS A 124 10.36 -3.32 15.68
C LYS A 124 11.79 -3.70 15.26
N CYS A 125 12.39 -4.69 15.92
CA CYS A 125 13.69 -5.24 15.52
C CYS A 125 13.66 -5.83 14.11
N ASN A 126 12.64 -6.62 13.78
CA ASN A 126 12.50 -7.21 12.45
C ASN A 126 12.38 -6.17 11.33
N LEU A 127 11.72 -5.04 11.59
CA LEU A 127 11.69 -3.91 10.65
C LEU A 127 13.07 -3.28 10.47
N HIS A 128 13.87 -3.14 11.54
CA HIS A 128 15.27 -2.70 11.42
C HIS A 128 16.14 -3.70 10.63
N CYS A 129 15.92 -5.01 10.79
CA CYS A 129 16.59 -6.06 10.01
C CYS A 129 16.25 -5.95 8.52
N ILE A 130 14.98 -5.73 8.19
CA ILE A 130 14.52 -5.53 6.80
C ILE A 130 15.14 -4.26 6.21
N ALA A 131 15.09 -3.14 6.94
CA ALA A 131 15.61 -1.86 6.46
C ALA A 131 17.11 -1.95 6.13
N ILE A 132 17.94 -2.54 7.00
CA ILE A 132 19.39 -2.65 6.74
C ILE A 132 19.71 -3.68 5.64
N ALA A 133 18.92 -4.74 5.51
CA ALA A 133 19.06 -5.70 4.42
C ALA A 133 18.77 -5.05 3.06
N LEU A 134 17.70 -4.26 2.96
CA LEU A 134 17.38 -3.50 1.74
C LEU A 134 18.41 -2.41 1.46
N MET A 135 18.94 -1.75 2.50
CA MET A 135 20.02 -0.77 2.36
C MET A 135 21.32 -1.41 1.82
N SER A 136 21.67 -2.60 2.30
CA SER A 136 22.81 -3.36 1.77
C SER A 136 22.59 -3.81 0.32
N LEU A 137 21.35 -4.15 -0.04
CA LEU A 137 21.01 -4.54 -1.40
C LEU A 137 21.08 -3.34 -2.37
N ILE A 138 20.41 -2.22 -2.06
CA ILE A 138 20.36 -1.08 -2.96
C ILE A 138 21.74 -0.47 -3.19
N SER A 139 22.59 -0.38 -2.16
CA SER A 139 23.96 0.13 -2.32
C SER A 139 24.80 -0.70 -3.30
N ARG A 140 24.57 -2.02 -3.35
CA ARG A 140 25.21 -2.92 -4.31
C ARG A 140 24.61 -2.78 -5.71
N VAL A 141 23.28 -2.79 -5.80
CA VAL A 141 22.54 -2.70 -7.07
C VAL A 141 22.84 -1.39 -7.80
N THR A 142 22.92 -0.26 -7.09
CA THR A 142 23.23 1.04 -7.71
C THR A 142 24.71 1.26 -7.94
N GLY A 143 25.58 0.42 -7.36
CA GLY A 143 27.04 0.57 -7.46
C GLY A 143 27.61 1.79 -6.73
N VAL A 144 26.84 2.44 -5.85
CA VAL A 144 27.27 3.64 -5.13
C VAL A 144 28.15 3.27 -3.93
N ASN A 145 29.47 3.35 -4.10
CA ASN A 145 30.45 2.95 -3.08
C ASN A 145 30.28 3.67 -1.75
N ASN A 146 29.99 4.98 -1.75
CA ASN A 146 29.77 5.74 -0.51
C ASN A 146 28.56 5.21 0.29
N LEU A 147 27.49 4.79 -0.39
CA LEU A 147 26.35 4.16 0.27
C LEU A 147 26.73 2.78 0.84
N LEU A 148 27.54 2.02 0.10
CA LEU A 148 28.01 0.70 0.56
C LEU A 148 28.87 0.84 1.82
N GLU A 149 29.82 1.76 1.84
CA GLU A 149 30.67 2.06 3.00
C GLU A 149 29.87 2.53 4.21
N TYR A 150 28.94 3.46 4.00
CA TYR A 150 28.05 3.94 5.04
C TYR A 150 27.21 2.80 5.64
N THR A 151 26.63 1.97 4.78
CA THR A 151 25.84 0.80 5.21
C THR A 151 26.69 -0.18 6.01
N GLN A 152 27.93 -0.42 5.58
CA GLN A 152 28.85 -1.31 6.27
C GLN A 152 29.20 -0.80 7.68
N LYS A 153 29.41 0.52 7.84
CA LYS A 153 29.62 1.14 9.17
C LYS A 153 28.46 0.89 10.12
N ILE A 154 27.21 1.04 9.66
CA ILE A 154 26.02 0.74 10.48
C ILE A 154 25.97 -0.74 10.83
N ILE A 155 26.24 -1.62 9.86
CA ILE A 155 26.23 -3.07 10.07
C ILE A 155 27.24 -3.44 11.17
N ASP A 156 28.45 -2.89 11.11
CA ASP A 156 29.50 -3.22 12.08
C ASP A 156 29.17 -2.67 13.47
N ALA A 157 28.67 -1.43 13.58
CA ALA A 157 28.18 -0.90 14.85
C ALA A 157 27.03 -1.75 15.45
N ARG A 158 26.07 -2.19 14.61
CA ARG A 158 24.99 -3.07 15.07
C ARG A 158 25.48 -4.46 15.48
N LYS A 159 26.53 -5.01 14.87
CA LYS A 159 27.10 -6.30 15.31
C LYS A 159 27.66 -6.23 16.73
N GLU A 160 28.18 -5.08 17.13
CA GLU A 160 28.75 -4.88 18.46
C GLU A 160 27.67 -4.56 19.50
N ASP A 161 26.79 -3.59 19.20
CA ASP A 161 25.91 -3.00 20.21
C ASP A 161 24.47 -3.56 20.19
N ALA A 162 23.97 -4.00 19.03
CA ALA A 162 22.59 -4.47 18.88
C ALA A 162 22.44 -5.52 17.77
N PRO A 163 22.96 -6.76 17.96
CA PRO A 163 22.90 -7.81 16.94
C PRO A 163 21.47 -8.14 16.48
N TYR A 164 20.48 -7.89 17.33
CA TYR A 164 19.05 -8.08 17.05
C TYR A 164 18.47 -7.08 16.03
N PHE A 165 19.22 -6.05 15.60
CA PHE A 165 18.87 -5.19 14.46
C PHE A 165 19.45 -5.68 13.11
N LEU A 166 20.09 -6.85 13.11
CA LEU A 166 20.63 -7.49 11.91
C LEU A 166 19.90 -8.81 11.63
N PRO A 167 19.77 -9.23 10.36
CA PRO A 167 19.19 -10.53 10.02
C PRO A 167 19.96 -11.70 10.66
N PRO A 168 19.29 -12.84 10.94
CA PRO A 168 17.95 -13.22 10.49
C PRO A 168 16.81 -12.56 11.28
N LEU A 169 15.58 -12.66 10.77
CA LEU A 169 14.39 -12.20 11.49
C LEU A 169 14.22 -13.00 12.80
N LEU A 170 13.86 -12.28 13.86
CA LEU A 170 13.60 -12.80 15.18
C LEU A 170 12.21 -13.43 15.27
N ASP A 171 12.12 -14.55 15.98
CA ASP A 171 10.87 -15.24 16.30
C ASP A 171 10.37 -14.75 17.67
N PRO A 172 9.17 -14.13 17.76
CA PRO A 172 8.59 -13.68 19.02
C PRO A 172 8.54 -14.77 20.09
N LYS A 173 8.30 -16.02 19.69
CA LYS A 173 8.19 -17.16 20.61
C LYS A 173 9.52 -17.59 21.21
N LYS A 174 10.63 -17.28 20.54
CA LYS A 174 12.00 -17.68 20.97
C LYS A 174 12.74 -16.53 21.66
N THR A 175 12.28 -15.29 21.49
CA THR A 175 13.03 -14.07 21.86
C THR A 175 12.58 -13.48 23.21
N THR A 176 11.61 -14.11 23.90
CA THR A 176 10.97 -13.61 25.12
C THR A 176 11.95 -13.36 26.30
N SER A 177 13.14 -13.96 26.30
CA SER A 177 14.11 -13.83 27.38
C SER A 177 15.19 -12.75 27.17
N THR A 178 15.25 -12.12 26.00
CA THR A 178 16.32 -11.16 25.67
C THR A 178 15.87 -9.73 26.00
N LYS A 179 16.66 -9.01 26.81
CA LYS A 179 16.44 -7.56 27.01
C LYS A 179 16.78 -6.84 25.71
N ILE A 180 15.76 -6.37 25.00
CA ILE A 180 15.90 -5.60 23.77
C ILE A 180 15.92 -4.11 24.12
N ASN A 181 17.00 -3.41 23.78
CA ASN A 181 17.06 -1.96 23.84
C ASN A 181 16.74 -1.37 22.46
N LEU A 182 15.64 -0.64 22.34
CA LEU A 182 15.23 0.01 21.09
C LEU A 182 15.71 1.47 20.98
N CYS A 183 16.18 2.06 22.08
CA CYS A 183 16.57 3.47 22.15
C CYS A 183 18.05 3.64 21.77
N LEU A 184 18.38 3.34 20.52
CA LEU A 184 19.76 3.37 19.99
C LEU A 184 19.83 4.23 18.72
N PRO A 185 19.68 5.57 18.82
CA PRO A 185 19.60 6.46 17.65
C PRO A 185 20.88 6.43 16.79
N HIS A 186 22.04 6.21 17.40
CA HIS A 186 23.33 6.10 16.69
C HIS A 186 23.43 4.85 15.81
N LEU A 187 22.53 3.85 15.97
CA LEU A 187 22.46 2.65 15.12
C LEU A 187 21.39 2.76 14.03
N THR A 188 20.67 3.89 13.95
CA THR A 188 19.66 4.14 12.92
C THR A 188 20.29 4.63 11.63
N ILE A 189 19.64 4.35 10.51
CA ILE A 189 20.00 4.89 9.20
C ILE A 189 19.66 6.38 9.21
N ASP A 190 20.67 7.21 9.04
CA ASP A 190 20.58 8.66 9.04
C ASP A 190 20.34 9.20 7.63
N LYS A 191 19.30 10.01 7.49
CA LYS A 191 18.86 10.57 6.22
C LYS A 191 19.89 11.53 5.61
N ILE A 192 20.58 12.31 6.44
CA ILE A 192 21.57 13.30 5.99
C ILE A 192 22.80 12.57 5.46
N ALA A 193 23.30 11.56 6.19
CA ALA A 193 24.41 10.74 5.77
C ALA A 193 24.16 10.00 4.44
N LEU A 194 22.92 9.58 4.17
CA LEU A 194 22.54 9.03 2.86
C LEU A 194 22.61 10.08 1.74
N ALA A 195 22.16 11.32 2.00
CA ALA A 195 22.24 12.41 1.03
C ALA A 195 23.70 12.81 0.74
N GLU A 196 24.54 12.89 1.77
CA GLU A 196 25.98 13.13 1.63
C GLU A 196 26.65 12.00 0.83
N SER A 197 26.24 10.75 1.07
CA SER A 197 26.77 9.59 0.32
C SER A 197 26.47 9.69 -1.18
N LEU A 198 25.25 10.12 -1.55
CA LEU A 198 24.90 10.38 -2.95
C LEU A 198 25.66 11.57 -3.54
N GLN A 199 25.77 12.67 -2.79
CA GLN A 199 26.48 13.87 -3.23
C GLN A 199 27.97 13.61 -3.47
N ASN A 200 28.60 12.83 -2.57
CA ASN A 200 30.00 12.42 -2.71
C ASN A 200 30.23 11.49 -3.91
N ALA A 201 29.20 10.78 -4.36
CA ALA A 201 29.21 9.99 -5.58
C ALA A 201 28.86 10.81 -6.84
N GLY A 202 28.68 12.14 -6.72
CA GLY A 202 28.31 13.02 -7.83
C GLY A 202 26.86 12.91 -8.28
N MET A 203 25.99 12.31 -7.46
CA MET A 203 24.57 12.14 -7.76
C MET A 203 23.72 13.26 -7.15
N ASP A 204 22.57 13.52 -7.76
CA ASP A 204 21.55 14.38 -7.14
C ASP A 204 21.04 13.76 -5.84
N SER A 205 20.83 14.62 -4.84
CA SER A 205 20.28 14.23 -3.54
C SER A 205 19.12 15.15 -3.08
N ASN A 206 18.65 16.06 -3.94
CA ASN A 206 17.62 17.04 -3.58
C ASN A 206 16.33 16.39 -3.10
N ARG A 207 15.89 15.33 -3.79
CA ARG A 207 14.67 14.62 -3.44
C ARG A 207 14.83 13.89 -2.10
N LEU A 208 15.98 13.28 -1.85
CA LEU A 208 16.28 12.66 -0.56
C LEU A 208 16.36 13.70 0.56
N GLN A 209 16.98 14.86 0.35
CA GLN A 209 17.12 15.93 1.35
C GLN A 209 15.77 16.55 1.72
N THR A 210 15.02 17.00 0.71
CA THR A 210 13.74 17.72 0.90
C THR A 210 12.56 16.79 1.15
N GLY A 211 12.64 15.56 0.67
CA GLY A 211 11.56 14.59 0.74
C GLY A 211 11.33 14.03 2.13
N THR A 212 10.07 13.72 2.44
CA THR A 212 9.72 12.95 3.63
C THR A 212 9.86 11.46 3.36
N PRO A 213 10.40 10.66 4.30
CA PRO A 213 10.26 9.20 4.23
C PRO A 213 8.79 8.80 4.11
N TYR A 214 8.53 7.64 3.49
CA TYR A 214 7.18 7.10 3.37
C TYR A 214 6.62 6.80 4.76
N ALA A 215 5.37 7.20 5.04
CA ALA A 215 4.75 7.12 6.36
C ALA A 215 3.52 6.20 6.35
N LEU A 216 3.20 5.55 7.47
CA LEU A 216 2.09 4.60 7.55
C LEU A 216 0.75 5.23 7.15
N ASN A 217 -0.07 4.49 6.38
CA ASN A 217 -1.41 4.91 5.94
C ASN A 217 -1.44 6.20 5.10
N GLN A 218 -0.32 6.63 4.53
CA GLN A 218 -0.33 7.79 3.65
C GLN A 218 -1.03 7.42 2.33
N THR A 219 -2.23 7.97 2.12
CA THR A 219 -2.93 7.90 0.84
C THR A 219 -2.65 9.21 0.10
N ASP A 220 -1.89 9.12 -0.99
CA ASP A 220 -1.56 10.23 -1.88
C ASP A 220 -0.75 11.37 -1.24
N ASN A 221 0.58 11.21 -1.21
CA ASN A 221 1.48 12.32 -0.90
C ASN A 221 1.87 13.06 -2.19
N PRO A 222 1.43 14.31 -2.42
CA PRO A 222 1.84 15.09 -3.58
C PRO A 222 3.35 15.32 -3.64
N ALA A 223 4.07 15.24 -2.51
CA ALA A 223 5.53 15.34 -2.48
C ALA A 223 6.26 14.13 -3.09
N HIS A 224 5.56 13.01 -3.31
CA HIS A 224 6.07 11.80 -3.97
C HIS A 224 5.53 11.67 -5.40
N ARG A 225 4.72 12.64 -5.87
CA ARG A 225 4.24 12.70 -7.25
C ARG A 225 5.22 13.50 -8.08
N HIS A 226 5.75 12.89 -9.14
CA HIS A 226 6.64 13.57 -10.06
C HIS A 226 5.86 14.57 -10.92
N SER A 227 6.23 15.86 -10.84
CA SER A 227 5.53 17.01 -11.44
C SER A 227 5.24 16.92 -12.95
N TRP A 228 5.94 16.05 -13.68
CA TRP A 228 5.75 15.86 -15.13
C TRP A 228 4.55 14.97 -15.50
N VAL A 229 3.96 14.27 -14.53
CA VAL A 229 2.85 13.31 -14.76
C VAL A 229 1.48 13.98 -14.63
N ASP A 230 1.39 15.09 -13.89
CA ASP A 230 0.11 15.77 -13.61
C ASP A 230 -0.39 16.66 -14.77
N THR A 231 0.46 17.03 -15.72
CA THR A 231 0.08 17.87 -16.86
C THR A 231 -0.92 17.20 -17.81
N VAL A 232 -1.03 15.87 -17.78
CA VAL A 232 -1.95 15.12 -18.67
C VAL A 232 -3.24 14.70 -17.96
N SER A 233 -3.32 14.82 -16.63
CA SER A 233 -4.37 14.16 -15.84
C SER A 233 -5.33 15.10 -15.11
N ASN A 234 -5.08 16.42 -15.10
CA ASN A 234 -5.92 17.37 -14.37
C ASN A 234 -6.61 18.38 -15.32
N PRO A 235 -7.95 18.32 -15.49
CA PRO A 235 -8.69 19.25 -16.36
C PRO A 235 -8.82 20.67 -15.81
N GLN A 236 -8.38 20.94 -14.57
CA GLN A 236 -8.80 22.12 -13.79
C GLN A 236 -7.73 23.16 -13.50
N LEU A 237 -6.53 23.07 -14.09
CA LEU A 237 -5.56 24.16 -14.04
C LEU A 237 -5.42 24.90 -15.38
N PRO A 238 -5.36 26.25 -15.38
CA PRO A 238 -5.14 27.01 -16.59
C PRO A 238 -3.77 26.67 -17.18
N GLN A 239 -3.81 26.20 -18.42
CA GLN A 239 -2.66 25.87 -19.26
C GLN A 239 -1.69 27.05 -19.32
N ARG A 240 -0.58 26.97 -18.59
CA ARG A 240 0.60 27.79 -18.87
C ARG A 240 1.32 27.14 -20.05
N ASN A 241 1.00 27.64 -21.23
CA ASN A 241 1.56 27.21 -22.50
C ASN A 241 3.08 27.32 -22.48
N SER A 242 3.75 26.18 -22.34
CA SER A 242 5.09 25.94 -22.86
C SER A 242 5.15 24.50 -23.38
N SER A 243 4.13 24.13 -24.18
CA SER A 243 4.12 22.93 -25.00
C SER A 243 4.60 23.30 -26.40
N ALA A 244 5.89 23.56 -26.52
CA ALA A 244 6.58 23.37 -27.78
C ALA A 244 7.39 22.09 -27.62
N ASP A 245 7.25 21.19 -28.59
CA ASP A 245 8.13 20.04 -28.84
C ASP A 245 7.79 18.65 -28.30
N LEU A 246 6.50 18.26 -28.33
CA LEU A 246 6.08 16.84 -28.25
C LEU A 246 5.62 16.25 -29.59
N THR A 247 5.56 17.06 -30.67
CA THR A 247 5.26 16.58 -32.02
C THR A 247 6.50 16.13 -32.79
N ALA A 248 7.71 16.45 -32.32
CA ALA A 248 8.97 16.05 -32.97
C ALA A 248 9.43 14.61 -32.62
N TYR A 249 8.99 14.04 -31.50
CA TYR A 249 9.47 12.73 -31.02
C TYR A 249 8.61 11.52 -31.40
N ASN A 250 7.49 11.73 -32.11
CA ASN A 250 6.66 10.64 -32.65
C ASN A 250 6.97 10.32 -34.13
N ALA A 251 8.02 10.92 -34.69
CA ALA A 251 8.42 10.75 -36.08
C ALA A 251 9.91 10.42 -36.20
N ASP A 252 10.39 9.42 -35.48
CA ASP A 252 11.57 8.66 -35.92
C ASP A 252 11.24 7.18 -35.85
N GLY A 253 10.92 6.66 -37.03
CA GLY A 253 10.72 5.25 -37.28
C GLY A 253 12.06 4.53 -37.34
N ASP A 254 12.53 4.08 -36.19
CA ASP A 254 13.51 3.00 -36.08
C ASP A 254 13.11 2.06 -34.94
N SER A 255 12.02 1.33 -35.17
CA SER A 255 11.65 0.12 -34.42
C SER A 255 11.53 -1.04 -35.38
N VAL A 256 12.56 -1.24 -36.19
CA VAL A 256 12.73 -2.46 -36.97
C VAL A 256 14.15 -2.94 -36.76
N THR A 257 14.26 -4.20 -36.33
CA THR A 257 15.48 -5.00 -36.11
C THR A 257 16.10 -4.96 -34.71
N SER A 258 15.67 -5.90 -33.88
CA SER A 258 16.53 -6.86 -33.12
C SER A 258 15.62 -7.66 -32.17
N SER A 259 15.32 -8.94 -32.29
CA SER A 259 15.51 -9.99 -33.29
C SER A 259 14.59 -11.17 -32.83
N PRO A 260 14.31 -12.14 -33.72
CA PRO A 260 13.14 -13.02 -33.66
C PRO A 260 13.38 -14.30 -32.85
N GLY A 261 12.33 -14.89 -32.27
CA GLY A 261 12.37 -16.31 -31.87
C GLY A 261 11.76 -16.73 -30.53
N VAL A 262 11.19 -15.84 -29.72
CA VAL A 262 10.51 -16.28 -28.49
C VAL A 262 9.09 -16.71 -28.82
N SER A 263 8.92 -18.02 -29.00
CA SER A 263 7.61 -18.66 -28.97
C SER A 263 6.91 -18.25 -27.68
N LYS A 264 5.86 -17.43 -27.75
CA LYS A 264 4.97 -17.17 -26.60
C LYS A 264 4.53 -18.55 -26.10
N LYS A 265 5.00 -18.96 -24.92
CA LYS A 265 4.48 -20.17 -24.27
C LYS A 265 2.97 -19.98 -24.14
N MET A 266 2.20 -20.80 -24.83
CA MET A 266 0.77 -20.92 -24.57
C MET A 266 0.63 -21.36 -23.12
N LEU A 267 0.13 -20.45 -22.28
CA LEU A 267 -0.29 -20.77 -20.92
C LEU A 267 -1.41 -21.81 -20.99
N ALA A 268 -1.42 -22.74 -20.03
CA ALA A 268 -2.52 -23.70 -19.91
C ALA A 268 -3.86 -22.92 -19.78
N PRO A 269 -4.96 -23.42 -20.37
CA PRO A 269 -6.24 -22.70 -20.46
C PRO A 269 -6.88 -22.33 -19.11
N GLU A 270 -6.34 -22.81 -18.00
CA GLU A 270 -6.73 -22.47 -16.63
C GLU A 270 -6.11 -21.16 -16.10
N TYR A 271 -5.11 -20.60 -16.79
CA TYR A 271 -4.38 -19.41 -16.36
C TYR A 271 -4.53 -18.26 -17.36
N ASN A 272 -5.77 -17.82 -17.59
CA ASN A 272 -6.06 -16.64 -18.39
C ASN A 272 -6.86 -15.59 -17.59
N PHE A 273 -6.98 -14.38 -18.14
CA PHE A 273 -7.72 -13.26 -17.52
C PHE A 273 -9.19 -13.59 -17.22
N GLU A 274 -9.79 -14.47 -18.01
CA GLU A 274 -11.17 -14.94 -17.85
C GLU A 274 -11.31 -15.93 -16.68
N ALA A 275 -10.32 -16.82 -16.49
CA ALA A 275 -10.21 -17.70 -15.34
C ALA A 275 -9.99 -16.89 -14.05
N MET A 276 -9.18 -15.84 -14.11
CA MET A 276 -8.99 -14.88 -13.01
C MET A 276 -10.30 -14.15 -12.68
N LYS A 277 -11.01 -13.65 -13.70
CA LYS A 277 -12.33 -13.01 -13.52
C LYS A 277 -13.34 -13.97 -12.91
N ARG A 278 -13.33 -15.24 -13.33
CA ARG A 278 -14.21 -16.29 -12.81
C ARG A 278 -13.90 -16.66 -11.37
N ALA A 279 -12.62 -16.82 -11.02
CA ALA A 279 -12.17 -17.11 -9.66
C ALA A 279 -12.43 -15.93 -8.70
N LEU A 280 -12.35 -14.69 -9.18
CA LEU A 280 -12.69 -13.48 -8.41
C LEU A 280 -14.20 -13.27 -8.26
N ALA A 281 -14.99 -13.77 -9.21
CA ALA A 281 -16.46 -13.71 -9.15
C ALA A 281 -17.07 -14.87 -8.37
N GLU A 282 -16.34 -15.98 -8.18
CA GLU A 282 -16.83 -17.11 -7.39
C GLU A 282 -16.79 -16.79 -5.89
N PRO A 283 -17.92 -16.93 -5.18
CA PRO A 283 -17.93 -16.90 -3.72
C PRO A 283 -17.00 -17.97 -3.17
N SER A 284 -16.21 -17.64 -2.14
CA SER A 284 -15.36 -18.60 -1.41
C SER A 284 -16.15 -19.87 -1.07
N GLU A 285 -15.50 -21.04 -1.08
CA GLU A 285 -16.10 -22.32 -0.67
C GLU A 285 -16.72 -22.25 0.74
N ALA A 286 -16.18 -21.39 1.62
CA ALA A 286 -16.77 -21.11 2.93
C ALA A 286 -18.12 -20.37 2.81
N MET A 287 -18.21 -19.41 1.90
CA MET A 287 -19.42 -18.63 1.63
C MET A 287 -20.48 -19.47 0.90
N LYS A 288 -20.07 -20.37 -0.02
CA LYS A 288 -20.97 -21.36 -0.65
C LYS A 288 -21.52 -22.36 0.39
N ARG A 289 -20.70 -22.77 1.36
CA ARG A 289 -21.15 -23.64 2.48
C ARG A 289 -22.15 -22.92 3.37
N GLU A 290 -21.88 -21.67 3.74
CA GLU A 290 -22.79 -20.85 4.54
C GLU A 290 -24.12 -20.59 3.81
N GLN A 291 -24.09 -20.32 2.50
CA GLN A 291 -25.30 -20.16 1.70
C GLN A 291 -26.11 -21.47 1.63
N ARG A 292 -25.44 -22.61 1.47
CA ARG A 292 -26.09 -23.93 1.48
C ARG A 292 -26.72 -24.23 2.84
N GLU A 293 -26.04 -23.92 3.94
CA GLU A 293 -26.57 -24.06 5.30
C GLU A 293 -27.78 -23.15 5.53
N LYS A 294 -27.71 -21.88 5.11
CA LYS A 294 -28.86 -20.95 5.16
C LYS A 294 -30.04 -21.47 4.34
N GLN A 295 -29.78 -21.98 3.14
CA GLN A 295 -30.82 -22.53 2.27
C GLN A 295 -31.46 -23.78 2.88
N LEU A 296 -30.67 -24.68 3.47
CA LEU A 296 -31.16 -25.84 4.20
C LEU A 296 -31.97 -25.44 5.43
N GLN A 297 -31.53 -24.41 6.16
CA GLN A 297 -32.24 -23.89 7.32
C GLN A 297 -33.59 -23.28 6.94
N ILE A 298 -33.66 -22.54 5.83
CA ILE A 298 -34.92 -22.03 5.27
C ILE A 298 -35.83 -23.19 4.90
N VAL A 299 -35.36 -24.15 4.09
CA VAL A 299 -36.17 -25.31 3.67
C VAL A 299 -36.67 -26.10 4.88
N ARG A 300 -35.83 -26.31 5.89
CA ARG A 300 -36.20 -26.97 7.13
C ARG A 300 -37.28 -26.19 7.88
N THR A 301 -37.13 -24.88 8.00
CA THR A 301 -38.11 -24.00 8.65
C THR A 301 -39.47 -24.03 7.94
N PHE A 302 -39.50 -24.07 6.60
CA PHE A 302 -40.73 -24.15 5.82
C PHE A 302 -41.37 -25.56 5.83
N ARG A 303 -40.59 -26.62 6.05
CA ARG A 303 -41.08 -28.01 6.10
C ARG A 303 -41.50 -28.48 7.50
N GLU A 304 -40.80 -28.02 8.54
CA GLU A 304 -40.98 -28.46 9.93
C GLU A 304 -41.67 -27.40 10.81
N GLY A 305 -41.81 -26.16 10.32
CA GLY A 305 -42.47 -25.09 11.07
C GLY A 305 -43.99 -25.19 11.06
N ASP A 306 -44.61 -24.83 12.18
CA ASP A 306 -46.06 -24.73 12.28
C ASP A 306 -46.60 -23.60 11.37
N PHE A 307 -47.75 -23.85 10.76
CA PHE A 307 -48.35 -22.96 9.76
C PHE A 307 -48.57 -21.54 10.30
N GLU A 308 -49.03 -21.43 11.54
CA GLU A 308 -49.28 -20.16 12.24
C GLU A 308 -48.00 -19.30 12.38
N ASP A 309 -46.86 -19.94 12.69
CA ASP A 309 -45.57 -19.27 12.87
C ASP A 309 -44.96 -18.82 11.54
N LEU A 310 -45.21 -19.60 10.48
CA LEU A 310 -44.74 -19.28 9.13
C LEU A 310 -45.50 -18.07 8.57
N VAL A 311 -46.82 -18.01 8.79
CA VAL A 311 -47.67 -16.87 8.40
C VAL A 311 -47.20 -15.59 9.06
N ARG A 312 -46.99 -15.57 10.40
CA ARG A 312 -46.47 -14.40 11.13
C ARG A 312 -45.10 -13.92 10.65
N ARG A 313 -44.24 -14.83 10.18
CA ARG A 313 -42.91 -14.47 9.66
C ARG A 313 -42.97 -13.89 8.25
N THR A 314 -43.94 -14.29 7.45
CA THR A 314 -44.13 -13.81 6.06
C THR A 314 -45.09 -12.63 5.94
N GLU A 315 -45.77 -12.25 7.02
CA GLU A 315 -46.68 -11.10 7.01
C GLU A 315 -45.93 -9.81 6.62
N PRO A 316 -46.47 -9.04 5.65
CA PRO A 316 -45.89 -7.77 5.25
C PRO A 316 -45.99 -6.78 6.41
N LYS A 317 -44.85 -6.45 7.03
CA LYS A 317 -44.73 -5.54 8.18
C LYS A 317 -44.86 -4.06 7.79
N HIS A 318 -45.84 -3.74 6.95
CA HIS A 318 -46.06 -2.37 6.46
C HIS A 318 -46.37 -1.40 7.61
N ASP A 319 -47.13 -1.86 8.59
CA ASP A 319 -47.50 -1.08 9.78
C ASP A 319 -46.30 -0.83 10.70
N LEU A 320 -45.36 -1.77 10.80
CA LEU A 320 -44.15 -1.60 11.61
C LEU A 320 -43.23 -0.53 11.02
N ILE A 321 -43.14 -0.47 9.70
CA ILE A 321 -42.35 0.53 8.97
C ILE A 321 -43.03 1.90 9.08
N GLN A 322 -44.35 1.98 8.88
CA GLN A 322 -45.09 3.23 9.04
C GLN A 322 -45.02 3.77 10.47
N ASN A 323 -45.13 2.92 11.49
CA ASN A 323 -45.00 3.34 12.89
C ASN A 323 -43.58 3.82 13.21
N ARG A 324 -42.55 3.12 12.73
CA ARG A 324 -41.14 3.54 12.87
C ARG A 324 -40.86 4.87 12.16
N LEU A 325 -41.45 5.10 11.00
CA LEU A 325 -41.32 6.37 10.28
C LEU A 325 -42.05 7.49 11.00
N ASN A 326 -43.26 7.26 11.52
CA ASN A 326 -43.98 8.24 12.32
C ASN A 326 -43.25 8.59 13.63
N ASP A 327 -42.65 7.60 14.30
CA ASP A 327 -41.81 7.84 15.48
C ASP A 327 -40.57 8.69 15.13
N LEU A 328 -39.93 8.42 13.98
CA LEU A 328 -38.81 9.23 13.49
C LEU A 328 -39.24 10.67 13.17
N PHE A 329 -40.36 10.86 12.45
CA PHE A 329 -40.89 12.19 12.15
C PHE A 329 -41.28 12.97 13.41
N ASN A 330 -41.89 12.31 14.39
CA ASN A 330 -42.23 12.91 15.67
C ASN A 330 -40.98 13.25 16.49
N SER A 331 -39.96 12.39 16.50
CA SER A 331 -38.70 12.66 17.19
C SER A 331 -37.96 13.88 16.63
N LEU A 332 -37.91 14.01 15.29
CA LEU A 332 -37.30 15.14 14.59
C LEU A 332 -38.09 16.45 14.78
N ALA A 333 -39.42 16.37 14.92
CA ALA A 333 -40.26 17.53 15.21
C ALA A 333 -40.06 18.04 16.65
N VAL A 334 -39.89 17.14 17.62
CA VAL A 334 -39.60 17.49 19.03
C VAL A 334 -38.19 18.09 19.18
N GLU A 335 -37.20 17.57 18.44
CA GLU A 335 -35.81 18.08 18.48
C GLU A 335 -35.69 19.52 17.95
N ARG A 336 -36.57 19.94 17.03
CA ARG A 336 -36.68 21.35 16.58
C ARG A 336 -37.33 22.29 17.60
N GLN A 337 -38.23 21.79 18.45
CA GLN A 337 -38.84 22.62 19.49
C GLN A 337 -37.89 22.89 20.66
N ILE A 338 -36.97 21.96 20.94
CA ILE A 338 -35.95 22.11 22.00
C ILE A 338 -34.83 23.08 21.56
N THR A 339 -34.54 23.18 20.25
CA THR A 339 -33.54 24.11 19.73
C THR A 339 -34.05 25.54 19.49
N GLN A 340 -35.37 25.76 19.48
CA GLN A 340 -35.96 27.12 19.34
C GLN A 340 -36.39 27.75 20.67
N SER A 341 -36.27 27.08 21.82
CA SER A 341 -36.71 27.65 23.10
C SER A 341 -35.73 28.65 23.73
N ASP A 342 -34.49 28.75 23.24
CA ASP A 342 -33.46 29.61 23.83
C ASP A 342 -33.26 30.99 23.16
N ASN A 343 -34.04 31.35 22.15
CA ASN A 343 -33.93 32.69 21.55
C ASN A 343 -35.30 33.32 21.28
N LYS A 344 -36.01 33.71 22.35
CA LYS A 344 -37.04 34.75 22.25
C LYS A 344 -36.42 36.12 22.51
N THR A 345 -35.82 36.69 21.47
CA THR A 345 -36.08 38.11 21.17
C THR A 345 -35.89 38.40 19.69
N GLN A 346 -36.93 39.01 19.12
CA GLN A 346 -36.98 39.81 17.90
C GLN A 346 -37.55 39.19 16.62
N GLN A 347 -38.66 39.83 16.24
CA GLN A 347 -39.19 40.09 14.90
C GLN A 347 -40.11 39.06 14.25
N LEU A 348 -41.38 39.46 14.21
CA LEU A 348 -42.40 39.00 13.28
C LEU A 348 -41.90 39.21 11.85
N GLN A 349 -41.57 38.13 11.15
CA GLN A 349 -41.68 38.04 9.70
C GLN A 349 -42.04 36.59 9.35
N ALA A 350 -43.06 36.43 8.51
CA ALA A 350 -43.58 35.13 8.11
C ALA A 350 -42.47 34.30 7.45
N GLU A 351 -41.98 33.28 8.16
CA GLU A 351 -40.96 32.35 7.66
C GLU A 351 -41.55 31.52 6.52
N LYS A 352 -40.96 31.64 5.34
CA LYS A 352 -41.27 30.75 4.21
C LYS A 352 -40.83 29.33 4.55
N PRO A 353 -41.62 28.31 4.18
CA PRO A 353 -41.29 26.93 4.49
C PRO A 353 -39.99 26.50 3.79
N ILE A 354 -39.21 25.67 4.49
CA ILE A 354 -37.83 25.28 4.15
C ILE A 354 -37.65 24.76 2.71
N TYR A 355 -38.69 24.17 2.11
CA TYR A 355 -38.61 23.69 0.73
C TYR A 355 -38.49 24.84 -0.29
N GLU A 356 -39.00 26.03 0.01
CA GLU A 356 -38.79 27.22 -0.84
C GLU A 356 -37.37 27.78 -0.70
N THR A 357 -36.70 27.53 0.44
CA THR A 357 -35.31 27.98 0.67
C THR A 357 -34.29 27.06 0.02
N ASN A 358 -34.56 25.75 0.03
CA ASN A 358 -33.62 24.74 -0.47
C ASN A 358 -33.75 24.49 -1.98
N PHE A 359 -34.90 24.83 -2.58
CA PHE A 359 -35.15 24.65 -4.02
C PHE A 359 -35.81 25.90 -4.63
N PRO A 360 -35.15 27.07 -4.55
CA PRO A 360 -35.72 28.33 -5.05
C PRO A 360 -36.05 28.28 -6.55
N GLU A 361 -35.32 27.46 -7.32
CA GLU A 361 -35.48 27.26 -8.76
C GLU A 361 -36.84 26.67 -9.17
N LEU A 362 -37.55 26.00 -8.26
CA LEU A 362 -38.88 25.43 -8.53
C LEU A 362 -40.02 26.47 -8.49
N PHE A 363 -39.73 27.70 -8.06
CA PHE A 363 -40.73 28.73 -7.79
C PHE A 363 -40.51 30.03 -8.58
N TYR A 364 -39.59 30.03 -9.55
CA TYR A 364 -39.48 31.09 -10.55
C TYR A 364 -40.37 30.77 -11.76
N TYR A 365 -41.38 31.60 -12.01
CA TYR A 365 -42.18 31.61 -13.26
C TYR A 365 -41.68 32.71 -14.19
#